data_AF-A0A7Y2EJP6-F1
#
_entry.id   AF-A0A7Y2EJP6-F1
#
_cell.length_a   1.000
_cell.length_b   1.000
_cell.length_c   1.000
_cell.angle_alpha   90.00
_cell.angle_beta   90.00
_cell.angle_gamma   90.00
#
_symmetry.space_group_name_H-M   'P 1'
#
loop_
_entity.id
_entity.type
_entity.pdbx_description
1 polymer ?
#
loop_
_entity_poly.entity_id
_entity_poly.type
_entity_poly.pdbx_seq_one_letter_code
_entity_poly.pdbx_strand_id
1 'polypeptide(L)'
;MRLPLLSLMMMVWLTTHCFAQQPNTVKADSTKTSTKIKKESPFVTGYYPLGFFNVDLRYFIKYNSYEGFRLGFGGITNERLFEKFKIGGYVARGFKDDAFKYSLGGNLRLNQDTNTWLNLYYQNDINEIGTFKYLTDARIYSVFEPRLLNITQFYSYRTWRSAVQHSFSSKAMGELRFSRTKIDQIENYRFVHNGNTFKNYYVSEATFSFRLSPKTTPFFLEDESVGYTDGLPKISAQVTQGFRNIARGDFNYTKFGLKLDHHIKRVDLSSTKFTLEGLIAFG
;
A
#
# COMPACT_ATOMS: atom_id res chain seq x y z
N MET A 1 66.00 -56.66 -34.14
CA MET A 1 66.79 -56.27 -32.94
C MET A 1 66.83 -54.74 -32.89
N ARG A 2 66.03 -54.12 -31.99
CA ARG A 2 66.13 -52.76 -31.42
C ARG A 2 64.75 -52.35 -30.84
N LEU A 3 64.54 -52.72 -29.58
CA LEU A 3 63.68 -52.06 -28.59
C LEU A 3 64.61 -51.19 -27.69
N PRO A 4 64.12 -50.29 -26.83
CA PRO A 4 63.05 -49.32 -27.04
C PRO A 4 63.39 -47.94 -26.40
N LEU A 5 63.09 -46.84 -27.10
CA LEU A 5 63.07 -45.49 -26.49
C LEU A 5 61.78 -45.22 -25.68
N LEU A 6 60.90 -46.22 -25.55
CA LEU A 6 59.57 -46.09 -24.94
C LEU A 6 59.56 -46.32 -23.41
N SER A 7 60.69 -46.72 -22.81
CA SER A 7 60.77 -47.03 -21.37
C SER A 7 60.96 -45.78 -20.49
N LEU A 8 61.48 -44.67 -21.04
CA LEU A 8 61.83 -43.49 -20.23
C LEU A 8 60.67 -42.47 -20.09
N MET A 9 59.68 -42.50 -20.97
CA MET A 9 58.50 -41.61 -20.88
C MET A 9 57.35 -42.17 -20.03
N MET A 10 57.48 -43.41 -19.54
CA MET A 10 56.48 -44.06 -18.69
C MET A 10 56.83 -44.02 -17.19
N MET A 11 57.94 -43.35 -16.83
CA MET A 11 58.49 -43.31 -15.47
C MET A 11 58.58 -41.88 -14.90
N VAL A 12 57.75 -40.95 -15.42
CA VAL A 12 57.50 -39.62 -14.82
C VAL A 12 56.00 -39.42 -14.51
N TRP A 13 55.14 -40.39 -14.85
CA TRP A 13 53.71 -40.37 -14.54
C TRP A 13 53.30 -41.21 -13.32
N LEU A 14 54.28 -41.71 -12.55
CA LEU A 14 54.06 -42.35 -11.25
C LEU A 14 54.79 -41.54 -10.19
N THR A 15 54.11 -40.58 -9.56
CA THR A 15 54.28 -40.12 -8.15
C THR A 15 53.65 -38.74 -7.91
N THR A 16 52.36 -38.55 -8.21
CA THR A 16 51.54 -37.52 -7.54
C THR A 16 50.08 -37.97 -7.47
N HIS A 17 49.82 -39.04 -6.72
CA HIS A 17 48.50 -39.25 -6.12
C HIS A 17 48.58 -38.82 -4.66
N CYS A 18 48.64 -37.51 -4.46
CA CYS A 18 48.33 -36.93 -3.17
C CYS A 18 46.83 -37.20 -2.95
N PHE A 19 46.51 -38.18 -2.12
CA PHE A 19 45.18 -38.31 -1.56
C PHE A 19 44.94 -37.08 -0.69
N ALA A 20 44.31 -36.06 -1.26
CA ALA A 20 43.67 -35.04 -0.47
C ALA A 20 42.58 -35.73 0.36
N GLN A 21 42.72 -35.67 1.69
CA GLN A 21 41.67 -36.07 2.61
C GLN A 21 40.40 -35.31 2.21
N GLN A 22 39.34 -36.03 1.83
CA GLN A 22 38.03 -35.41 1.71
C GLN A 22 37.68 -34.87 3.09
N PRO A 23 37.38 -33.57 3.25
CA PRO A 23 36.94 -33.06 4.54
C PRO A 23 35.70 -33.86 4.93
N ASN A 24 35.69 -34.37 6.16
CA ASN A 24 34.51 -35.02 6.73
C ASN A 24 33.32 -34.09 6.49
N THR A 25 32.44 -34.48 5.57
CA THR A 25 31.11 -33.90 5.48
C THR A 25 30.43 -34.34 6.76
N VAL A 26 30.52 -33.47 7.78
CA VAL A 26 29.58 -33.51 8.89
C VAL A 26 28.22 -33.55 8.22
N LYS A 27 27.53 -34.70 8.30
CA LYS A 27 26.12 -34.79 7.91
C LYS A 27 25.46 -33.66 8.66
N ALA A 28 25.08 -32.61 7.93
CA ALA A 28 24.28 -31.54 8.49
C ALA A 28 23.05 -32.22 9.07
N ASP A 29 22.99 -32.21 10.40
CA ASP A 29 21.88 -32.76 11.15
C ASP A 29 20.61 -32.14 10.56
N SER A 30 19.66 -32.99 10.17
CA SER A 30 18.46 -32.60 9.46
C SER A 30 17.45 -31.88 10.35
N THR A 31 17.91 -31.17 11.38
CA THR A 31 17.18 -30.05 11.96
C THR A 31 17.22 -28.91 10.95
N LYS A 32 16.37 -29.04 9.92
CA LYS A 32 15.71 -27.87 9.33
C LYS A 32 15.02 -27.17 10.49
N THR A 33 15.73 -26.32 11.21
CA THR A 33 15.13 -25.22 11.95
C THR A 33 14.45 -24.42 10.86
N SER A 34 13.20 -24.79 10.54
CA SER A 34 12.30 -23.93 9.81
C SER A 34 12.30 -22.66 10.63
N THR A 35 13.02 -21.65 10.17
CA THR A 35 13.02 -20.32 10.77
C THR A 35 11.54 -19.96 10.81
N LYS A 36 10.92 -20.10 11.99
CA LYS A 36 9.49 -19.84 12.16
C LYS A 36 9.38 -18.37 11.80
N ILE A 37 8.85 -18.07 10.62
CA ILE A 37 8.57 -16.71 10.18
C ILE A 37 7.82 -16.08 11.35
N LYS A 38 8.48 -15.16 12.06
CA LYS A 38 7.95 -14.54 13.28
C LYS A 38 6.65 -13.88 12.86
N LYS A 39 5.52 -14.39 13.36
CA LYS A 39 4.22 -13.80 13.04
C LYS A 39 4.26 -12.36 13.53
N GLU A 40 4.27 -11.42 12.59
CA GLU A 40 4.16 -10.01 12.91
C GLU A 40 2.90 -9.78 13.74
N SER A 41 3.00 -8.92 14.74
CA SER A 41 1.88 -8.61 15.61
C SER A 41 0.71 -8.08 14.77
N PRO A 42 -0.54 -8.54 14.99
CA PRO A 42 -1.74 -7.99 14.34
C PRO A 42 -1.88 -6.47 14.53
N PHE A 43 -1.29 -5.91 15.58
CA PHE A 43 -1.26 -4.47 15.83
C PHE A 43 -0.29 -3.71 14.92
N VAL A 44 0.69 -4.41 14.33
CA VAL A 44 1.65 -3.86 13.36
C VAL A 44 1.11 -4.00 11.94
N THR A 45 0.63 -5.20 11.57
CA THR A 45 0.06 -5.46 10.22
C THR A 45 -1.31 -4.83 10.04
N GLY A 46 -2.04 -4.70 11.16
CA GLY A 46 -3.39 -4.20 11.20
C GLY A 46 -4.50 -5.19 10.92
N TYR A 47 -4.13 -6.43 10.66
CA TYR A 47 -5.07 -7.49 10.35
C TYR A 47 -4.92 -8.62 11.35
N TYR A 48 -6.05 -9.10 11.85
CA TYR A 48 -6.12 -10.34 12.60
C TYR A 48 -6.59 -11.48 11.68
N PRO A 49 -5.71 -12.44 11.34
CA PRO A 49 -6.06 -13.51 10.41
C PRO A 49 -6.95 -14.56 11.06
N LEU A 50 -8.17 -14.73 10.55
CA LEU A 50 -9.17 -15.72 10.93
C LEU A 50 -9.47 -16.66 9.76
N GLY A 51 -8.77 -17.80 9.69
CA GLY A 51 -9.00 -18.77 8.61
C GLY A 51 -8.76 -18.14 7.23
N PHE A 52 -9.82 -18.06 6.42
CA PHE A 52 -9.83 -17.48 5.07
C PHE A 52 -10.11 -15.96 5.03
N PHE A 53 -10.31 -15.34 6.19
CA PHE A 53 -10.69 -13.93 6.34
C PHE A 53 -9.71 -13.19 7.25
N ASN A 54 -9.31 -11.99 6.87
CA ASN A 54 -8.46 -11.12 7.67
C ASN A 54 -9.31 -9.97 8.22
N VAL A 55 -9.52 -9.95 9.54
CA VAL A 55 -10.26 -8.88 10.22
C VAL A 55 -9.40 -7.63 10.25
N ASP A 56 -9.93 -6.51 9.78
CA ASP A 56 -9.23 -5.22 9.78
C ASP A 56 -9.49 -4.50 11.10
N LEU A 57 -8.44 -4.39 11.91
CA LEU A 57 -8.54 -3.86 13.26
C LEU A 57 -8.83 -2.34 13.29
N ARG A 58 -8.63 -1.61 12.18
CA ARG A 58 -8.92 -0.15 12.08
C ARG A 58 -10.38 0.20 12.28
N TYR A 59 -11.29 -0.73 12.02
CA TYR A 59 -12.72 -0.42 12.02
C TYR A 59 -13.38 -0.64 13.38
N PHE A 60 -12.71 -1.31 14.33
CA PHE A 60 -13.31 -1.65 15.62
C PHE A 60 -13.75 -0.44 16.40
N ILE A 61 -12.85 0.52 16.61
CA ILE A 61 -13.12 1.74 17.39
C ILE A 61 -12.43 2.91 16.72
N LYS A 62 -13.20 3.96 16.44
CA LYS A 62 -12.70 5.28 16.05
C LYS A 62 -13.44 6.36 16.83
N TYR A 63 -12.83 7.54 16.87
CA TYR A 63 -13.49 8.72 17.38
C TYR A 63 -13.17 9.92 16.49
N ASN A 64 -14.17 10.73 16.21
CA ASN A 64 -14.00 12.08 15.67
C ASN A 64 -15.11 13.00 16.18
N SER A 65 -14.94 14.30 16.00
CA SER A 65 -15.87 15.32 16.51
C SER A 65 -17.27 15.25 15.89
N TYR A 66 -17.42 14.69 14.69
CA TYR A 66 -18.70 14.59 13.98
C TYR A 66 -19.49 13.32 14.37
N GLU A 67 -18.87 12.15 14.29
CA GLU A 67 -19.50 10.84 14.58
C GLU A 67 -19.50 10.49 16.08
N GLY A 68 -18.70 11.19 16.89
CA GLY A 68 -18.41 10.77 18.26
C GLY A 68 -17.67 9.43 18.25
N PHE A 69 -18.09 8.48 19.09
CA PHE A 69 -17.60 7.11 18.99
C PHE A 69 -18.18 6.42 17.76
N ARG A 70 -17.30 5.77 17.00
CA ARG A 70 -17.64 4.95 15.85
C ARG A 70 -17.18 3.53 16.11
N LEU A 71 -18.14 2.61 16.11
CA LEU A 71 -17.87 1.18 16.21
C LEU A 71 -18.12 0.52 14.87
N GLY A 72 -17.29 -0.45 14.51
CA GLY A 72 -17.44 -1.13 13.24
C GLY A 72 -16.74 -2.47 13.19
N PHE A 73 -16.96 -3.14 12.07
CA PHE A 73 -16.33 -4.39 11.73
C PHE A 73 -15.99 -4.37 10.25
N GLY A 74 -14.78 -4.78 9.92
CA GLY A 74 -14.31 -4.80 8.55
C GLY A 74 -13.27 -5.88 8.35
N GLY A 75 -12.99 -6.16 7.09
CA GLY A 75 -11.96 -7.11 6.72
C GLY A 75 -11.95 -7.44 5.25
N ILE A 76 -11.09 -8.37 4.91
CA ILE A 76 -10.81 -8.78 3.53
C ILE A 76 -10.52 -10.27 3.48
N THR A 77 -10.99 -10.96 2.46
CA THR A 77 -10.63 -12.36 2.21
C THR A 77 -9.15 -12.47 1.89
N ASN A 78 -8.54 -13.60 2.25
CA ASN A 78 -7.12 -13.85 2.02
C ASN A 78 -6.90 -14.95 0.97
N GLU A 79 -5.63 -15.23 0.70
CA GLU A 79 -5.21 -16.15 -0.36
C GLU A 79 -5.64 -17.61 -0.10
N ARG A 80 -6.06 -17.95 1.13
CA ARG A 80 -6.64 -19.28 1.43
C ARG A 80 -8.03 -19.46 0.85
N LEU A 81 -8.77 -18.38 0.59
CA LEU A 81 -10.04 -18.46 -0.13
C LEU A 81 -9.80 -18.45 -1.64
N PHE A 82 -9.10 -17.43 -2.11
CA PHE A 82 -8.76 -17.25 -3.52
C PHE A 82 -7.39 -16.59 -3.65
N GLU A 83 -6.49 -17.19 -4.42
CA GLU A 83 -5.15 -16.65 -4.65
C GLU A 83 -5.18 -15.35 -5.47
N LYS A 84 -6.09 -15.28 -6.45
CA LYS A 84 -6.15 -14.18 -7.44
C LYS A 84 -7.23 -13.15 -7.14
N PHE A 85 -8.08 -13.36 -6.15
CA PHE A 85 -9.23 -12.50 -5.89
C PHE A 85 -9.42 -12.22 -4.40
N LYS A 86 -9.72 -10.98 -4.05
CA LYS A 86 -9.95 -10.56 -2.66
C LYS A 86 -11.22 -9.73 -2.58
N ILE A 87 -12.18 -10.16 -1.77
CA ILE A 87 -13.37 -9.38 -1.45
C ILE A 87 -13.15 -8.73 -0.09
N GLY A 88 -13.44 -7.44 0.03
CA GLY A 88 -13.30 -6.73 1.28
C GLY A 88 -14.37 -5.68 1.47
N GLY A 89 -14.55 -5.28 2.73
CA GLY A 89 -15.54 -4.30 3.10
C GLY A 89 -15.53 -4.00 4.58
N TYR A 90 -16.38 -3.09 4.98
CA TYR A 90 -16.65 -2.80 6.38
C TYR A 90 -18.06 -2.25 6.56
N VAL A 91 -18.55 -2.34 7.78
CA VAL A 91 -19.72 -1.64 8.29
C VAL A 91 -19.35 -0.98 9.61
N ALA A 92 -19.81 0.25 9.83
CA ALA A 92 -19.60 0.97 11.07
C ALA A 92 -20.81 1.86 11.37
N ARG A 93 -21.01 2.21 12.63
CA ARG A 93 -22.03 3.16 13.09
C ARG A 93 -21.39 4.21 13.98
N GLY A 94 -21.63 5.48 13.66
CA GLY A 94 -21.31 6.61 14.54
C GLY A 94 -22.44 6.81 15.55
N PHE A 95 -22.08 7.07 16.81
CA PHE A 95 -23.06 7.19 17.90
C PHE A 95 -23.62 8.59 18.02
N LYS A 96 -22.89 9.62 17.59
CA LYS A 96 -23.36 11.02 17.61
C LYS A 96 -24.22 11.37 16.40
N ASP A 97 -23.84 10.91 15.20
CA ASP A 97 -24.58 11.17 13.97
C ASP A 97 -25.65 10.12 13.66
N ASP A 98 -25.70 9.04 14.45
CA ASP A 98 -26.60 7.89 14.32
C ASP A 98 -26.70 7.33 12.90
N ALA A 99 -25.57 7.27 12.18
CA ALA A 99 -25.55 6.84 10.80
C ALA A 99 -24.59 5.68 10.56
N PHE A 100 -25.02 4.76 9.68
CA PHE A 100 -24.17 3.69 9.19
C PHE A 100 -23.25 4.17 8.07
N LYS A 101 -22.00 3.73 8.13
CA LYS A 101 -20.98 3.88 7.10
C LYS A 101 -20.55 2.51 6.64
N TYR A 102 -20.31 2.34 5.35
CA TYR A 102 -20.00 1.02 4.82
C TYR A 102 -19.22 1.10 3.51
N SER A 103 -18.51 0.01 3.22
CA SER A 103 -17.79 -0.21 1.98
C SER A 103 -17.88 -1.67 1.59
N LEU A 104 -17.92 -1.94 0.29
CA LEU A 104 -17.81 -3.26 -0.28
C LEU A 104 -17.06 -3.18 -1.61
N GLY A 105 -16.17 -4.12 -1.86
CA GLY A 105 -15.47 -4.21 -3.12
C GLY A 105 -14.62 -5.46 -3.28
N GLY A 106 -13.97 -5.52 -4.43
CA GLY A 106 -13.16 -6.64 -4.86
C GLY A 106 -11.85 -6.17 -5.49
N ASN A 107 -10.83 -7.03 -5.40
CA ASN A 107 -9.51 -6.82 -5.99
C ASN A 107 -9.16 -8.09 -6.75
N LEU A 108 -8.91 -7.97 -8.06
CA LEU A 108 -8.53 -9.06 -8.95
C LEU A 108 -7.07 -8.87 -9.35
N ARG A 109 -6.23 -9.87 -9.05
CA ARG A 109 -4.84 -9.92 -9.48
C ARG A 109 -4.80 -10.31 -10.96
N LEU A 110 -4.41 -9.36 -11.81
CA LEU A 110 -4.29 -9.56 -13.26
C LEU A 110 -2.94 -10.18 -13.63
N ASN A 111 -1.87 -9.79 -12.95
CA ASN A 111 -0.52 -10.30 -13.22
C ASN A 111 0.30 -10.30 -11.92
N GLN A 112 0.94 -11.42 -11.61
CA GLN A 112 1.69 -11.61 -10.38
C GLN A 112 3.09 -10.97 -10.45
N ASP A 113 3.80 -11.13 -11.56
CA ASP A 113 5.18 -10.66 -11.74
C ASP A 113 5.29 -9.13 -11.65
N THR A 114 4.30 -8.43 -12.20
CA THR A 114 4.19 -6.97 -12.16
C THR A 114 3.29 -6.46 -11.04
N ASN A 115 2.80 -7.37 -10.17
CA ASN A 115 1.87 -7.07 -9.09
C ASN A 115 0.71 -6.16 -9.55
N THR A 116 0.06 -6.53 -10.66
CA THR A 116 -1.02 -5.77 -11.27
C THR A 116 -2.36 -6.16 -10.68
N TRP A 117 -3.13 -5.16 -10.23
CA TRP A 117 -4.45 -5.36 -9.61
C TRP A 117 -5.52 -4.48 -10.25
N LEU A 118 -6.67 -5.07 -10.51
CA LEU A 118 -7.90 -4.36 -10.80
C LEU A 118 -8.76 -4.31 -9.53
N ASN A 119 -9.18 -3.11 -9.14
CA ASN A 119 -9.92 -2.85 -7.92
C ASN A 119 -11.29 -2.25 -8.26
N LEU A 120 -12.34 -2.70 -7.61
CA LEU A 120 -13.69 -2.13 -7.74
C LEU A 120 -14.32 -2.00 -6.35
N TYR A 121 -14.72 -0.79 -5.97
CA TYR A 121 -15.31 -0.52 -4.66
C TYR A 121 -16.50 0.43 -4.75
N TYR A 122 -17.48 0.16 -3.89
CA TYR A 122 -18.49 1.12 -3.47
C TYR A 122 -18.25 1.51 -2.02
N GLN A 123 -18.37 2.80 -1.70
CA GLN A 123 -18.23 3.29 -0.34
C GLN A 123 -19.23 4.42 -0.05
N ASN A 124 -19.83 4.36 1.13
CA ASN A 124 -20.67 5.40 1.72
C ASN A 124 -20.11 5.74 3.10
N ASP A 125 -19.46 6.90 3.21
CA ASP A 125 -18.76 7.32 4.43
C ASP A 125 -18.68 8.84 4.52
N ILE A 126 -18.03 9.35 5.57
CA ILE A 126 -17.60 10.74 5.68
C ILE A 126 -16.11 10.87 5.39
N ASN A 127 -15.69 12.05 4.93
CA ASN A 127 -14.29 12.39 4.74
C ASN A 127 -14.01 13.81 5.22
N GLU A 128 -12.78 14.04 5.62
CA GLU A 128 -12.27 15.33 6.08
C GLU A 128 -12.24 16.34 4.91
N ILE A 129 -12.61 17.60 5.18
CA ILE A 129 -12.45 18.69 4.21
C ILE A 129 -10.95 19.03 4.07
N GLY A 130 -10.52 19.41 2.87
CA GLY A 130 -9.16 19.89 2.61
C GLY A 130 -8.09 18.80 2.53
N THR A 131 -8.46 17.51 2.55
CA THR A 131 -7.48 16.44 2.43
C THR A 131 -7.12 16.13 0.98
N PHE A 132 -5.83 16.03 0.71
CA PHE A 132 -5.28 15.45 -0.51
C PHE A 132 -4.56 14.14 -0.16
N LYS A 133 -4.89 13.05 -0.86
CA LYS A 133 -4.26 11.74 -0.65
C LYS A 133 -3.67 11.26 -1.97
N TYR A 134 -2.36 10.99 -1.97
CA TYR A 134 -1.70 10.31 -3.08
C TYR A 134 -2.13 8.85 -3.12
N LEU A 135 -2.55 8.34 -4.29
CA LEU A 135 -3.08 6.98 -4.38
C LEU A 135 -1.99 5.93 -4.19
N THR A 136 -0.81 6.23 -4.71
CA THR A 136 0.36 5.34 -4.66
C THR A 136 1.14 5.45 -3.36
N ASP A 137 0.74 6.30 -2.41
CA ASP A 137 1.41 6.34 -1.10
C ASP A 137 1.02 5.13 -0.26
N ALA A 138 2.00 4.58 0.47
CA ALA A 138 1.72 3.55 1.45
C ALA A 138 0.83 4.13 2.54
N ARG A 139 -0.35 3.54 2.75
CA ARG A 139 -1.15 3.83 3.95
C ARG A 139 -0.39 3.29 5.14
N ILE A 140 0.10 4.17 6.01
CA ILE A 140 0.59 3.76 7.33
C ILE A 140 -0.61 3.24 8.09
N TYR A 141 -0.55 1.96 8.47
CA TYR A 141 -1.57 1.37 9.31
C TYR A 141 -1.49 1.98 10.71
N SER A 142 -2.64 2.41 11.24
CA SER A 142 -2.77 2.76 12.66
C SER A 142 -4.13 2.31 13.18
N VAL A 143 -4.14 1.59 14.31
CA VAL A 143 -5.39 1.21 15.01
C VAL A 143 -6.13 2.48 15.45
N PHE A 144 -5.38 3.50 15.84
CA PHE A 144 -5.90 4.75 16.37
C PHE A 144 -5.26 5.95 15.66
N GLU A 145 -6.07 6.93 15.25
CA GLU A 145 -5.59 8.17 14.62
C GLU A 145 -5.87 9.36 15.55
N PRO A 146 -4.94 9.73 16.46
CA PRO A 146 -5.17 10.81 17.43
C PRO A 146 -5.54 12.15 16.79
N ARG A 147 -5.03 12.42 15.58
CA ARG A 147 -5.29 13.66 14.82
C ARG A 147 -6.78 13.90 14.57
N LEU A 148 -7.59 12.84 14.49
CA LEU A 148 -9.04 12.93 14.24
C LEU A 148 -9.78 13.71 15.34
N LEU A 149 -9.19 13.84 16.54
CA LEU A 149 -9.73 14.65 17.62
C LEU A 149 -9.74 16.15 17.29
N ASN A 150 -8.80 16.60 16.46
CA ASN A 150 -8.64 18.02 16.11
C ASN A 150 -9.31 18.40 14.79
N ILE A 151 -9.93 17.44 14.10
CA ILE A 151 -10.60 17.70 12.82
C ILE A 151 -12.09 17.86 13.08
N THR A 152 -12.63 18.98 12.62
CA THR A 152 -14.01 19.39 12.87
C THR A 152 -14.87 19.46 11.62
N GLN A 153 -14.26 19.37 10.44
CA GLN A 153 -14.93 19.62 9.17
C GLN A 153 -14.96 18.38 8.30
N PHE A 154 -16.16 17.90 8.01
CA PHE A 154 -16.38 16.70 7.22
C PHE A 154 -17.43 16.93 6.13
N TYR A 155 -17.44 16.05 5.14
CA TYR A 155 -18.55 15.90 4.19
C TYR A 155 -18.90 14.42 4.04
N SER A 156 -20.16 14.15 3.75
CA SER A 156 -20.61 12.80 3.41
C SER A 156 -20.35 12.54 1.93
N TYR A 157 -19.94 11.32 1.59
CA TYR A 157 -19.76 10.93 0.21
C TYR A 157 -20.24 9.51 -0.08
N ARG A 158 -20.73 9.33 -1.30
CA ARG A 158 -21.06 8.02 -1.88
C ARG A 158 -20.30 7.87 -3.17
N THR A 159 -19.43 6.88 -3.26
CA THR A 159 -18.48 6.76 -4.35
C THR A 159 -18.45 5.37 -4.93
N TRP A 160 -18.40 5.32 -6.26
CA TRP A 160 -17.96 4.16 -7.01
C TRP A 160 -16.54 4.43 -7.49
N ARG A 161 -15.63 3.49 -7.28
CA ARG A 161 -14.23 3.59 -7.69
C ARG A 161 -13.79 2.33 -8.40
N SER A 162 -13.19 2.50 -9.57
CA SER A 162 -12.45 1.44 -10.28
C SER A 162 -11.00 1.88 -10.44
N ALA A 163 -10.04 1.01 -10.16
CA ALA A 163 -8.63 1.36 -10.29
C ALA A 163 -7.79 0.19 -10.81
N VAL A 164 -6.82 0.50 -11.67
CA VAL A 164 -5.74 -0.43 -12.04
C VAL A 164 -4.45 0.05 -11.40
N GLN A 165 -3.88 -0.79 -10.54
CA GLN A 165 -2.57 -0.59 -9.94
C GLN A 165 -1.56 -1.49 -10.65
N HIS A 166 -0.37 -0.96 -10.92
CA HIS A 166 0.69 -1.68 -11.62
C HIS A 166 2.06 -1.31 -11.05
N SER A 167 2.90 -2.32 -10.82
CA SER A 167 4.29 -2.11 -10.42
C SER A 167 5.19 -2.29 -11.64
N PHE A 168 5.75 -1.19 -12.13
CA PHE A 168 6.71 -1.19 -13.26
C PHE A 168 8.06 -1.78 -12.84
N SER A 169 8.41 -1.64 -11.57
CA SER A 169 9.58 -2.27 -10.94
C SER A 169 9.37 -2.31 -9.42
N SER A 170 10.32 -2.87 -8.67
CA SER A 170 10.34 -2.78 -7.21
C SER A 170 10.44 -1.33 -6.68
N LYS A 171 10.77 -0.37 -7.55
CA LYS A 171 10.99 1.04 -7.22
C LYS A 171 9.91 1.96 -7.77
N ALA A 172 9.12 1.53 -8.75
CA ALA A 172 8.16 2.38 -9.45
C ALA A 172 6.78 1.71 -9.54
N MET A 173 5.74 2.43 -9.13
CA MET A 173 4.36 1.99 -9.23
C MET A 173 3.45 3.10 -9.73
N GLY A 174 2.40 2.71 -10.45
CA GLY A 174 1.34 3.60 -10.89
C GLY A 174 -0.04 3.09 -10.49
N GLU A 175 -0.97 4.01 -10.34
CA GLU A 175 -2.39 3.73 -10.19
C GLU A 175 -3.18 4.65 -11.12
N LEU A 176 -4.00 4.06 -12.00
CA LEU A 176 -5.03 4.75 -12.75
C LEU A 176 -6.38 4.45 -12.12
N ARG A 177 -7.10 5.47 -11.66
CA ARG A 177 -8.39 5.35 -11.00
C ARG A 177 -9.46 6.19 -11.67
N PHE A 178 -10.61 5.59 -11.91
CA PHE A 178 -11.84 6.27 -12.27
C PHE A 178 -12.79 6.28 -11.09
N SER A 179 -13.43 7.41 -10.82
CA SER A 179 -14.40 7.49 -9.72
C SER A 179 -15.57 8.39 -10.04
N ARG A 180 -16.72 8.03 -9.47
CA ARG A 180 -17.93 8.84 -9.47
C ARG A 180 -18.37 9.00 -8.02
N THR A 181 -18.35 10.23 -7.53
CA THR A 181 -18.61 10.54 -6.12
C THR A 181 -19.73 11.55 -6.01
N LYS A 182 -20.80 11.20 -5.30
CA LYS A 182 -21.77 12.16 -4.80
C LYS A 182 -21.24 12.73 -3.49
N ILE A 183 -21.15 14.04 -3.39
CA ILE A 183 -20.77 14.76 -2.17
C ILE A 183 -22.02 15.45 -1.63
N ASP A 184 -22.31 15.14 -0.37
CA ASP A 184 -23.39 15.74 0.40
C ASP A 184 -22.75 16.56 1.53
N GLN A 185 -22.87 17.89 1.47
CA GLN A 185 -22.36 18.78 2.51
C GLN A 185 -23.23 18.63 3.76
N ILE A 186 -22.60 18.15 4.84
CA ILE A 186 -23.25 17.94 6.16
C ILE A 186 -23.20 19.21 7.01
N GLU A 187 -22.22 20.07 6.75
CA GLU A 187 -22.09 21.39 7.36
C GLU A 187 -22.96 22.43 6.64
N ASN A 188 -23.10 23.62 7.24
CA ASN A 188 -23.72 24.80 6.62
C ASN A 188 -22.81 25.44 5.55
N TYR A 189 -22.26 24.62 4.66
CA TYR A 189 -21.41 25.04 3.55
C TYR A 189 -22.18 24.96 2.23
N ARG A 190 -21.98 25.98 1.38
CA ARG A 190 -22.48 25.99 0.02
C ARG A 190 -21.34 26.39 -0.92
N PHE A 191 -21.11 25.58 -1.95
CA PHE A 191 -20.10 25.88 -2.95
C PHE A 191 -20.71 26.82 -4.01
N VAL A 192 -20.08 27.94 -4.28
CA VAL A 192 -20.52 28.90 -5.30
C VAL A 192 -19.57 28.85 -6.47
N HIS A 193 -20.08 28.57 -7.66
CA HIS A 193 -19.29 28.51 -8.89
C HIS A 193 -20.09 29.08 -10.06
N ASN A 194 -19.54 30.09 -10.73
CA ASN A 194 -20.18 30.80 -11.84
C ASN A 194 -21.62 31.26 -11.52
N GLY A 195 -21.84 31.83 -10.32
CA GLY A 195 -23.14 32.32 -9.87
C GLY A 195 -24.12 31.23 -9.38
N ASN A 196 -23.81 29.95 -9.60
CA ASN A 196 -24.63 28.83 -9.13
C ASN A 196 -24.17 28.38 -7.74
N THR A 197 -25.14 28.05 -6.89
CA THR A 197 -24.90 27.59 -5.52
C THR A 197 -25.20 26.10 -5.39
N PHE A 198 -24.22 25.32 -4.96
CA PHE A 198 -24.30 23.87 -4.82
C PHE A 198 -24.21 23.48 -3.34
N LYS A 199 -25.23 22.79 -2.85
CA LYS A 199 -25.19 22.10 -1.54
C LYS A 199 -24.72 20.66 -1.69
N ASN A 200 -25.20 19.98 -2.73
CA ASN A 200 -24.87 18.60 -3.04
C ASN A 200 -24.49 18.55 -4.51
N TYR A 201 -23.44 17.78 -4.83
CA TYR A 201 -22.90 17.74 -6.18
C TYR A 201 -22.23 16.41 -6.47
N TYR A 202 -22.05 16.13 -7.75
CA TYR A 202 -21.39 14.95 -8.27
C TYR A 202 -20.05 15.33 -8.87
N VAL A 203 -19.05 14.53 -8.55
CA VAL A 203 -17.71 14.64 -9.08
C VAL A 203 -17.38 13.33 -9.80
N SER A 204 -17.07 13.45 -11.09
CA SER A 204 -16.56 12.35 -11.91
C SER A 204 -15.10 12.62 -12.21
N GLU A 205 -14.20 11.77 -11.73
CA GLU A 205 -12.75 12.00 -11.79
C GLU A 205 -12.02 10.82 -12.43
N ALA A 206 -11.02 11.13 -13.25
CA ALA A 206 -9.92 10.22 -13.59
C ALA A 206 -8.65 10.73 -12.88
N THR A 207 -8.03 9.86 -12.10
CA THR A 207 -6.80 10.15 -11.35
C THR A 207 -5.71 9.21 -11.83
N PHE A 208 -4.57 9.77 -12.21
CA PHE A 208 -3.34 9.00 -12.37
C PHE A 208 -2.35 9.40 -11.28
N SER A 209 -1.83 8.41 -10.57
CA SER A 209 -0.86 8.57 -9.49
C SER A 209 0.36 7.71 -9.78
N PHE A 210 1.54 8.25 -9.55
CA PHE A 210 2.81 7.57 -9.76
C PHE A 210 3.73 7.79 -8.55
N ARG A 211 4.43 6.73 -8.13
CA ARG A 211 5.43 6.79 -7.07
C ARG A 211 6.73 6.16 -7.53
N LEU A 212 7.83 6.85 -7.25
CA LEU A 212 9.20 6.38 -7.45
C LEU A 212 9.99 6.41 -6.13
N SER A 213 10.69 5.31 -5.84
CA SER A 213 11.54 5.10 -4.66
C SER A 213 12.92 4.57 -5.08
N PRO A 214 13.88 5.43 -5.47
CA PRO A 214 15.10 5.03 -6.17
C PRO A 214 16.10 4.18 -5.36
N LYS A 215 16.23 4.43 -4.05
CA LYS A 215 17.14 3.67 -3.17
C LYS A 215 16.38 2.88 -2.13
N THR A 216 16.34 1.57 -2.23
CA THR A 216 15.95 0.70 -1.11
C THR A 216 17.20 0.37 -0.31
N THR A 217 17.34 0.90 0.91
CA THR A 217 18.38 0.43 1.82
C THR A 217 17.88 -0.81 2.55
N PRO A 218 18.48 -2.00 2.32
CA PRO A 218 18.32 -3.08 3.27
C PRO A 218 18.99 -2.65 4.57
N PHE A 219 18.31 -2.80 5.70
CA PHE A 219 19.01 -2.86 6.98
C PHE A 219 18.73 -4.21 7.60
N PHE A 220 19.77 -4.80 8.16
CA PHE A 220 19.67 -6.00 8.97
C PHE A 220 19.39 -5.52 10.39
N LEU A 221 18.29 -5.95 11.00
CA LEU A 221 18.25 -6.01 12.46
C LEU A 221 19.18 -7.15 12.87
N GLU A 222 19.86 -6.98 14.00
CA GLU A 222 20.81 -7.91 14.62
C GLU A 222 20.20 -9.29 14.99
N ASP A 223 18.94 -9.52 14.61
CA ASP A 223 18.22 -10.78 14.69
C ASP A 223 17.48 -10.99 13.35
N GLU A 224 17.91 -12.01 12.60
CA GLU A 224 17.72 -12.27 11.16
C GLU A 224 16.27 -12.14 10.64
N SER A 225 15.83 -10.91 10.45
CA SER A 225 14.67 -10.57 9.62
C SER A 225 15.09 -9.48 8.64
N VAL A 226 15.10 -9.83 7.35
CA VAL A 226 15.34 -8.87 6.27
C VAL A 226 14.12 -7.95 6.18
N GLY A 227 14.15 -6.87 6.96
CA GLY A 227 13.20 -5.78 6.86
C GLY A 227 13.59 -4.86 5.70
N TYR A 228 12.93 -4.98 4.56
CA TYR A 228 13.09 -4.01 3.49
C TYR A 228 12.49 -2.67 3.93
N THR A 229 13.32 -1.63 4.08
CA THR A 229 12.79 -0.28 4.26
C THR A 229 12.47 0.36 2.91
N ASP A 230 11.27 0.94 2.90
CA ASP A 230 10.69 1.76 1.85
C ASP A 230 11.70 2.83 1.37
N GLY A 231 12.05 2.76 0.09
CA GLY A 231 13.22 3.44 -0.45
C GLY A 231 13.13 4.97 -0.46
N LEU A 232 14.29 5.65 -0.41
CA LEU A 232 14.40 7.11 -0.29
C LEU A 232 15.31 7.72 -1.38
N PRO A 233 15.06 8.96 -1.84
CA PRO A 233 13.84 9.74 -1.59
C PRO A 233 12.60 9.09 -2.20
N LYS A 234 11.41 9.41 -1.70
CA LYS A 234 10.14 9.03 -2.35
C LYS A 234 9.61 10.21 -3.11
N ILE A 235 9.29 9.99 -4.37
CA ILE A 235 8.70 10.99 -5.24
C ILE A 235 7.31 10.49 -5.61
N SER A 236 6.28 11.21 -5.19
CA SER A 236 4.89 10.92 -5.51
C SER A 236 4.33 12.05 -6.35
N ALA A 237 3.82 11.71 -7.54
CA ALA A 237 3.16 12.65 -8.44
C ALA A 237 1.73 12.16 -8.72
N GLN A 238 0.77 13.08 -8.75
CA GLN A 238 -0.62 12.75 -9.01
C GLN A 238 -1.28 13.84 -9.83
N VAL A 239 -1.99 13.45 -10.87
CA VAL A 239 -2.88 14.31 -11.65
C VAL A 239 -4.30 13.78 -11.55
N THR A 240 -5.26 14.67 -11.33
CA THR A 240 -6.68 14.34 -11.32
C THR A 240 -7.43 15.28 -12.23
N GLN A 241 -8.16 14.72 -13.20
CA GLN A 241 -9.06 15.44 -14.06
C GLN A 241 -10.50 15.18 -13.62
N GLY A 242 -11.23 16.25 -13.29
CA GLY A 242 -12.67 16.25 -13.09
C GLY A 242 -13.40 16.50 -14.41
N PHE A 243 -14.51 15.81 -14.64
CA PHE A 243 -15.28 15.91 -15.89
C PHE A 243 -16.72 16.33 -15.62
N ARG A 244 -17.12 17.44 -16.24
CA ARG A 244 -18.52 17.88 -16.29
C ARG A 244 -19.30 17.01 -17.30
N ASN A 245 -20.57 16.73 -17.02
CA ASN A 245 -21.51 15.95 -17.82
C ASN A 245 -21.18 14.46 -18.03
N ILE A 246 -19.96 13.99 -17.70
CA ILE A 246 -19.63 12.57 -17.69
C ILE A 246 -20.10 11.95 -16.38
N ALA A 247 -20.91 10.89 -16.46
CA ALA A 247 -21.47 10.19 -15.30
C ALA A 247 -22.15 11.14 -14.28
N ARG A 248 -22.80 12.20 -14.79
CA ARG A 248 -23.45 13.28 -14.01
C ARG A 248 -22.48 14.18 -13.23
N GLY A 249 -21.21 14.29 -13.61
CA GLY A 249 -20.27 15.20 -12.94
C GLY A 249 -20.65 16.67 -13.17
N ASP A 250 -20.52 17.51 -12.15
CA ASP A 250 -20.94 18.92 -12.17
C ASP A 250 -19.79 19.87 -12.55
N PHE A 251 -18.54 19.44 -12.39
CA PHE A 251 -17.37 20.32 -12.51
C PHE A 251 -16.31 19.79 -13.48
N ASN A 252 -15.61 20.72 -14.11
CA ASN A 252 -14.42 20.45 -14.90
C ASN A 252 -13.24 21.15 -14.22
N TYR A 253 -12.23 20.40 -13.82
CA TYR A 253 -11.04 20.94 -13.16
C TYR A 253 -9.88 19.97 -13.28
N THR A 254 -8.67 20.48 -13.06
CA THR A 254 -7.47 19.68 -12.96
C THR A 254 -6.78 19.94 -11.63
N LYS A 255 -6.37 18.87 -10.95
CA LYS A 255 -5.54 18.92 -9.74
C LYS A 255 -4.20 18.29 -10.04
N PHE A 256 -3.12 18.93 -9.62
CA PHE A 256 -1.78 18.39 -9.61
C PHE A 256 -1.25 18.35 -8.19
N GLY A 257 -0.63 17.24 -7.83
CA GLY A 257 0.12 17.09 -6.60
C GLY A 257 1.49 16.52 -6.89
N LEU A 258 2.51 17.10 -6.27
CA LEU A 258 3.88 16.59 -6.25
C LEU A 258 4.39 16.59 -4.82
N LYS A 259 4.95 15.46 -4.39
CA LYS A 259 5.51 15.29 -3.06
C LYS A 259 6.86 14.59 -3.11
N LEU A 260 7.81 15.14 -2.37
CA LEU A 260 9.13 14.60 -2.15
C LEU A 260 9.30 14.34 -0.65
N ASP A 261 9.42 13.07 -0.27
CA ASP A 261 9.75 12.66 1.10
C ASP A 261 11.20 12.17 1.17
N HIS A 262 11.99 12.74 2.07
CA HIS A 262 13.35 12.33 2.36
C HIS A 262 13.53 12.09 3.86
N HIS A 263 14.20 11.00 4.23
CA HIS A 263 14.37 10.61 5.63
C HIS A 263 15.83 10.24 5.88
N ILE A 264 16.47 10.95 6.79
CA ILE A 264 17.84 10.67 7.21
C ILE A 264 17.73 9.94 8.54
N LYS A 265 18.05 8.65 8.55
CA LYS A 265 18.18 7.86 9.77
C LYS A 265 19.65 7.83 10.19
N ARG A 266 19.92 7.96 11.47
CA ARG A 266 21.27 7.88 12.06
C ARG A 266 21.38 6.61 12.92
N VAL A 267 22.62 6.19 13.20
CA VAL A 267 22.91 4.97 13.96
C VAL A 267 22.43 5.07 15.41
N ASP A 268 22.39 6.29 15.96
CA ASP A 268 21.90 6.62 17.30
C ASP A 268 20.37 6.56 17.45
N LEU A 269 19.66 5.95 16.49
CA LEU A 269 18.20 5.90 16.40
C LEU A 269 17.52 7.27 16.19
N SER A 270 18.27 8.36 16.06
CA SER A 270 17.71 9.66 15.70
C SER A 270 17.35 9.70 14.21
N SER A 271 16.40 10.56 13.86
CA SER A 271 16.05 10.73 12.46
C SER A 271 15.56 12.13 12.12
N THR A 272 15.79 12.54 10.86
CA THR A 272 15.36 13.82 10.32
C THR A 272 14.55 13.58 9.07
N LYS A 273 13.30 14.06 9.04
CA LYS A 273 12.40 13.93 7.89
C LYS A 273 12.21 15.28 7.22
N PHE A 274 12.44 15.33 5.91
CA PHE A 274 12.10 16.45 5.04
C PHE A 274 10.95 16.03 4.14
N THR A 275 9.89 16.84 4.11
CA THR A 275 8.77 16.68 3.18
C THR A 275 8.59 17.99 2.44
N LEU A 276 8.67 17.94 1.11
CA LEU A 276 8.30 19.04 0.23
C LEU A 276 7.06 18.62 -0.55
N GLU A 277 5.99 19.39 -0.45
CA GLU A 277 4.71 19.08 -1.09
C GLU A 277 4.17 20.33 -1.79
N GLY A 278 3.72 20.16 -3.03
CA GLY A 278 3.09 21.19 -3.84
C GLY A 278 1.79 20.67 -4.42
N LEU A 279 0.69 21.37 -4.13
CA LEU A 279 -0.65 21.05 -4.63
C LEU A 279 -1.20 22.27 -5.35
N ILE A 280 -1.69 22.08 -6.56
CA ILE A 280 -2.38 23.13 -7.34
C ILE A 280 -3.64 22.55 -7.96
N ALA A 281 -4.71 23.35 -7.96
CA ALA A 281 -5.96 23.03 -8.63
C ALA A 281 -6.40 24.23 -9.46
N PHE A 282 -6.90 23.98 -10.66
CA PHE A 282 -7.42 25.02 -11.55
C PHE A 282 -8.56 24.48 -12.43
N GLY A 283 -9.38 25.39 -12.95
CA GLY A 283 -10.58 25.08 -13.73
C GLY A 283 -11.87 25.41 -13.01
#